data_AF-A0A432UID8-F1
#
_entry.id   AF-A0A432UID8-F1
#
_cell.length_a   1.000
_cell.length_b   1.000
_cell.length_c   1.000
_cell.angle_alpha   90.00
_cell.angle_beta   90.00
_cell.angle_gamma   90.00
#
_symmetry.space_group_name_H-M   'P 1'
#
loop_
_entity.id
_entity.type
_entity.pdbx_description
1 polymer ?
#
loop_
_entity_poly.entity_id
_entity_poly.type
_entity_poly.pdbx_seq_one_letter_code
_entity_poly.pdbx_strand_id
1 'polypeptide(L)'
;MPKTSSKDTLSNFTNSLLAENVRRSLRTPLTKTFRRHASGGVDLPGLQKNKRKPGWLCPGYAIGKMVHQLFFEPKGPFFKIAARMLTSVKNKKTIRLITMVEYFFKELLYDCYRCGDCYLSDLELLCPQSQCPKRLINGPCGGSRGGWCEVWPGERRCLYVRQYERLKDIEELFSRDVAILPPRDWGLDRTSSWINFFAGRDHHRLRNLDESTKNEKMP
;
A
#
# COMPACT_ATOMS: atom_id res chain seq x y z
N MET A 1 28.07 -26.75 -41.20
CA MET A 1 28.44 -25.53 -40.43
C MET A 1 27.18 -24.70 -40.23
N PRO A 2 26.67 -24.56 -39.00
CA PRO A 2 25.42 -23.85 -38.77
C PRO A 2 25.63 -22.34 -38.89
N LYS A 3 24.77 -21.69 -39.69
CA LYS A 3 24.69 -20.23 -39.83
C LYS A 3 23.98 -19.68 -38.61
N THR A 4 24.68 -19.02 -37.70
CA THR A 4 24.06 -18.28 -36.58
C THR A 4 23.62 -16.90 -37.07
N SER A 5 22.33 -16.62 -36.91
CA SER A 5 21.65 -15.41 -37.40
C SER A 5 21.99 -14.21 -36.53
N SER A 6 22.38 -13.08 -37.15
CA SER A 6 22.78 -11.85 -36.44
C SER A 6 21.67 -11.23 -35.57
N LYS A 7 20.42 -11.66 -35.76
CA LYS A 7 19.26 -11.23 -34.94
C LYS A 7 19.27 -11.86 -33.54
N ASP A 8 19.81 -13.08 -33.41
CA ASP A 8 19.86 -13.80 -32.14
C ASP A 8 20.94 -13.22 -31.22
N THR A 9 22.00 -12.65 -31.79
CA THR A 9 23.07 -12.00 -31.04
C THR A 9 22.60 -10.67 -30.44
N LEU A 10 21.81 -9.89 -31.18
CA LEU A 10 21.26 -8.61 -30.73
C LEU A 10 20.20 -8.77 -29.64
N SER A 11 19.29 -9.75 -29.75
CA SER A 11 18.29 -9.99 -28.70
C SER A 11 18.91 -10.49 -27.40
N ASN A 12 19.97 -11.30 -27.50
CA ASN A 12 20.71 -11.79 -26.33
C ASN A 12 21.51 -10.68 -25.66
N PHE A 13 22.04 -9.72 -26.43
CA PHE A 13 22.73 -8.54 -25.88
C PHE A 13 21.76 -7.56 -25.20
N THR A 14 20.58 -7.33 -25.79
CA THR A 14 19.55 -6.46 -25.18
C THR A 14 18.94 -7.08 -23.92
N ASN A 15 18.72 -8.40 -23.91
CA ASN A 15 18.22 -9.11 -22.73
C ASN A 15 19.28 -9.19 -21.62
N SER A 16 20.56 -9.30 -21.97
CA SER A 16 21.69 -9.20 -21.04
C SER A 16 21.74 -7.82 -20.39
N LEU A 17 21.69 -6.74 -21.18
CA LEU A 17 21.75 -5.36 -20.67
C LEU A 17 20.51 -4.97 -19.85
N LEU A 18 19.31 -5.42 -20.24
CA LEU A 18 18.09 -5.22 -19.43
C LEU A 18 18.16 -6.00 -18.12
N ALA A 19 18.63 -7.25 -18.14
CA ALA A 19 18.81 -8.04 -16.92
C ALA A 19 19.89 -7.47 -15.99
N GLU A 20 20.94 -6.88 -16.56
CA GLU A 20 22.03 -6.27 -15.81
C GLU A 20 21.64 -4.91 -15.22
N ASN A 21 20.87 -4.09 -15.95
CA ASN A 21 20.31 -2.83 -15.43
C ASN A 21 19.24 -3.05 -14.35
N VAL A 22 18.38 -4.07 -14.49
CA VAL A 22 17.41 -4.47 -13.44
C VAL A 22 18.14 -5.01 -12.22
N ARG A 23 19.19 -5.83 -12.39
CA ARG A 23 20.06 -6.27 -11.26
C ARG A 23 20.83 -5.14 -10.60
N ARG A 24 21.18 -4.08 -11.34
CA ARG A 24 21.86 -2.89 -10.80
C ARG A 24 20.91 -2.00 -10.00
N SER A 25 19.65 -1.89 -10.42
CA SER A 25 18.56 -1.26 -9.66
C SER A 25 18.24 -1.99 -8.34
N LEU A 26 18.46 -3.31 -8.28
CA LEU A 26 18.22 -4.13 -7.09
C LEU A 26 19.41 -4.21 -6.13
N ARG A 27 20.56 -3.61 -6.49
CA ARG A 27 21.83 -3.69 -5.72
C ARG A 27 22.28 -2.38 -5.08
N THR A 28 21.48 -1.32 -5.12
CA THR A 28 21.67 -0.22 -4.17
C THR A 28 21.07 -0.65 -2.84
N PRO A 29 21.87 -0.86 -1.79
CA PRO A 29 21.31 -1.08 -0.47
C PRO A 29 20.59 0.21 -0.09
N LEU A 30 19.26 0.17 0.02
CA LEU A 30 18.45 1.20 0.69
C LEU A 30 18.75 1.27 2.21
N THR A 31 19.91 0.80 2.65
CA THR A 31 20.33 0.75 4.05
C THR A 31 21.12 1.99 4.47
N LYS A 32 21.47 2.90 3.55
CA LYS A 32 22.26 4.10 3.88
C LYS A 32 21.45 5.36 4.23
N THR A 33 20.14 5.37 4.03
CA THR A 33 19.28 6.53 4.37
C THR A 33 18.60 6.44 5.73
N PHE A 34 18.63 5.28 6.39
CA PHE A 34 18.11 5.10 7.76
C PHE A 34 19.18 4.43 8.62
N ARG A 35 20.06 5.24 9.20
CA ARG A 35 21.03 4.77 10.20
C ARG A 35 20.26 4.52 11.51
N ARG A 36 20.25 3.26 11.97
CA ARG A 36 19.79 2.89 13.33
C ARG A 36 20.52 3.75 14.36
N HIS A 37 19.78 4.51 15.16
CA HIS A 37 20.25 4.99 16.45
C HIS A 37 19.75 4.05 17.54
N ALA A 38 20.58 3.78 18.54
CA ALA A 38 20.34 2.83 19.64
C ALA A 38 19.12 3.17 20.51
N SER A 39 18.51 4.35 20.30
CA SER A 39 17.35 4.87 21.01
C SER A 39 16.03 4.71 20.24
N GLY A 40 15.86 3.69 19.38
CA GLY A 40 14.55 3.24 18.86
C GLY A 40 13.66 4.24 18.10
N GLY A 41 14.08 5.51 17.98
CA GLY A 41 13.35 6.60 17.35
C GLY A 41 14.07 7.05 16.08
N VAL A 42 13.29 7.36 15.05
CA VAL A 42 13.80 8.14 13.92
C VAL A 42 13.85 9.59 14.40
N ASP A 43 15.03 10.04 14.87
CA ASP A 43 15.27 11.45 15.14
C ASP A 43 15.33 12.22 13.81
N LEU A 44 14.16 12.65 13.32
CA LEU A 44 14.06 13.66 12.28
C LEU A 44 14.26 15.03 12.95
N PRO A 45 15.42 15.70 12.78
CA PRO A 45 15.61 17.05 13.31
C PRO A 45 14.53 17.98 12.73
N GLY A 46 13.74 18.59 13.62
CA GLY A 46 12.63 19.48 13.24
C GLY A 46 11.23 18.84 13.22
N LEU A 47 11.05 17.58 13.64
CA LEU A 47 9.71 17.09 14.00
C LEU A 47 9.25 17.81 15.27
N GLN A 48 8.46 18.88 15.12
CA GLN A 48 7.71 19.41 16.27
C GLN A 48 6.87 18.26 16.85
N LYS A 49 7.15 17.89 18.11
CA LYS A 49 6.33 16.97 18.90
C LYS A 49 4.96 17.62 19.10
N ASN A 50 4.02 17.32 18.21
CA ASN A 50 2.68 17.88 18.27
C ASN A 50 1.88 17.15 19.36
N LYS A 51 1.15 17.89 20.22
CA LYS A 51 0.31 17.37 21.32
C LYS A 51 -0.99 16.71 20.83
N ARG A 52 -1.02 16.16 19.61
CA ARG A 52 -2.20 15.45 19.11
C ARG A 52 -2.23 14.06 19.73
N LYS A 53 -3.44 13.60 20.08
CA LYS A 53 -3.63 12.26 20.64
C LYS A 53 -3.03 11.22 19.68
N PRO A 54 -2.31 10.19 20.19
CA PRO A 54 -1.74 9.14 19.35
C PRO A 54 -2.82 8.47 18.49
N GLY A 55 -2.43 7.93 17.33
CA GLY A 55 -3.36 7.57 16.25
C GLY A 55 -4.49 6.61 16.66
N TRP A 56 -4.23 5.78 17.67
CA TRP A 56 -5.19 4.84 18.28
C TRP A 56 -6.33 5.51 19.07
N LEU A 57 -6.17 6.75 19.52
CA LEU A 57 -7.23 7.52 20.20
C LEU A 57 -8.23 8.18 19.24
N CYS A 58 -8.08 8.01 17.93
CA CYS A 58 -9.10 8.41 16.96
C CYS A 58 -10.12 7.27 16.79
N PRO A 59 -11.39 7.44 17.18
CA PRO A 59 -12.40 6.38 17.11
C PRO A 59 -12.54 5.75 15.73
N GLY A 60 -12.45 6.56 14.65
CA GLY A 60 -12.53 6.06 13.28
C GLY A 60 -11.35 5.17 12.85
N TYR A 61 -10.16 5.38 13.40
CA TYR A 61 -9.01 4.50 13.14
C TYR A 61 -9.16 3.15 13.85
N ALA A 62 -9.53 3.16 15.14
CA ALA A 62 -9.76 1.95 15.91
C ALA A 62 -10.89 1.09 15.33
N ILE A 63 -12.04 1.70 15.03
CA ILE A 63 -13.18 1.02 14.40
C ILE A 63 -12.78 0.47 13.03
N GLY A 64 -12.05 1.25 12.23
CA GLY A 64 -11.59 0.80 10.92
C GLY A 64 -10.65 -0.40 10.99
N LYS A 65 -9.68 -0.40 11.92
CA LYS A 65 -8.75 -1.53 12.12
C LYS A 65 -9.51 -2.76 12.58
N MET A 66 -10.47 -2.60 13.49
CA MET A 66 -11.34 -3.69 13.94
C MET A 66 -12.14 -4.29 12.77
N VAL A 67 -12.80 -3.45 11.96
CA VAL A 67 -13.55 -3.91 10.78
C VAL A 67 -12.63 -4.63 9.79
N HIS A 68 -11.43 -4.09 9.54
CA HIS A 68 -10.44 -4.74 8.69
C HIS A 68 -10.04 -6.12 9.21
N GLN A 69 -9.70 -6.24 10.50
CA GLN A 69 -9.32 -7.51 11.14
C GLN A 69 -10.45 -8.54 11.11
N LEU A 70 -11.70 -8.10 11.24
CA LEU A 70 -12.85 -8.99 11.27
C LEU A 70 -13.25 -9.53 9.87
N PHE A 71 -13.18 -8.67 8.84
CA PHE A 71 -13.74 -8.96 7.52
C PHE A 71 -12.70 -9.17 6.41
N PHE A 72 -11.55 -8.48 6.45
CA PHE A 72 -10.57 -8.43 5.36
C PHE A 72 -9.29 -9.20 5.66
N GLU A 73 -8.97 -9.45 6.92
CA GLU A 73 -7.85 -10.31 7.30
C GLU A 73 -8.22 -11.79 7.06
N PRO A 74 -7.37 -12.60 6.40
CA PRO A 74 -7.66 -14.02 6.12
C PRO A 74 -7.95 -14.86 7.38
N LYS A 75 -7.41 -14.48 8.53
CA LYS A 75 -7.63 -15.11 9.84
C LYS A 75 -8.91 -14.62 10.54
N GLY A 76 -9.60 -13.62 9.99
CA GLY A 76 -10.78 -13.01 10.58
C GLY A 76 -12.01 -13.95 10.57
N PRO A 77 -12.88 -13.88 11.59
CA PRO A 77 -14.04 -14.77 11.71
C PRO A 77 -15.07 -14.58 10.58
N PHE A 78 -15.19 -13.37 10.04
CA PHE A 78 -16.18 -13.07 8.99
C PHE A 78 -15.60 -13.10 7.58
N PHE A 79 -14.30 -13.33 7.43
CA PHE A 79 -13.62 -13.32 6.13
C PHE A 79 -14.28 -14.26 5.13
N LYS A 80 -14.51 -15.53 5.51
CA LYS A 80 -15.11 -16.54 4.62
C LYS A 80 -16.54 -16.22 4.23
N ILE A 81 -17.31 -15.66 5.16
CA ILE A 81 -18.71 -15.27 4.93
C ILE A 81 -18.76 -14.10 3.95
N ALA A 82 -17.94 -13.07 4.20
CA ALA A 82 -17.83 -11.92 3.33
C ALA A 82 -17.34 -12.31 1.92
N ALA A 83 -16.32 -13.17 1.84
CA ALA A 83 -15.81 -13.70 0.58
C ALA A 83 -16.91 -14.44 -0.20
N ARG A 84 -17.65 -15.34 0.44
CA ARG A 84 -18.74 -16.08 -0.20
C ARG A 84 -19.86 -15.16 -0.68
N MET A 85 -20.26 -14.19 0.14
CA MET A 85 -21.31 -13.24 -0.23
C MET A 85 -20.88 -12.38 -1.42
N LEU A 86 -19.73 -11.71 -1.32
CA LEU A 86 -19.30 -10.72 -2.30
C LEU A 86 -18.86 -11.35 -3.64
N THR A 87 -18.34 -12.58 -3.64
CA THR A 87 -18.01 -13.31 -4.88
C THR A 87 -19.23 -13.91 -5.58
N SER A 88 -20.28 -14.24 -4.83
CA SER A 88 -21.51 -14.83 -5.39
C SER A 88 -22.45 -13.80 -6.04
N VAL A 89 -22.25 -12.50 -5.80
CA VAL A 89 -23.10 -11.43 -6.37
C VAL A 89 -22.76 -11.21 -7.84
N LYS A 90 -23.68 -11.61 -8.73
CA LYS A 90 -23.61 -11.35 -10.19
C LYS A 90 -24.55 -10.24 -10.67
N ASN A 91 -25.57 -9.90 -9.89
CA ASN A 91 -26.59 -8.93 -10.28
C ASN A 91 -26.03 -7.50 -10.29
N LYS A 92 -26.08 -6.82 -11.45
CA LYS A 92 -25.63 -5.44 -11.63
C LYS A 92 -26.23 -4.47 -10.61
N LYS A 93 -27.51 -4.62 -10.25
CA LYS A 93 -28.18 -3.74 -9.27
C LYS A 93 -27.58 -3.90 -7.87
N THR A 94 -27.34 -5.14 -7.45
CA THR A 94 -26.75 -5.45 -6.15
C THR A 94 -25.29 -4.98 -6.06
N ILE A 95 -24.49 -5.19 -7.12
CA ILE A 95 -23.12 -4.66 -7.22
C ILE A 95 -23.13 -3.14 -7.06
N ARG A 96 -24.03 -2.45 -7.77
CA ARG A 96 -24.16 -1.00 -7.66
C ARG A 96 -24.54 -0.56 -6.24
N LEU A 97 -25.47 -1.27 -5.58
CA LEU A 97 -25.86 -0.96 -4.21
C LEU A 97 -24.68 -1.13 -3.23
N ILE A 98 -23.96 -2.25 -3.31
CA ILE A 98 -22.77 -2.50 -2.47
C ILE A 98 -21.70 -1.44 -2.72
N THR A 99 -21.47 -1.08 -3.98
CA THR A 99 -20.50 -0.03 -4.37
C THR A 99 -20.89 1.32 -3.79
N MET A 100 -22.18 1.68 -3.84
CA MET A 100 -22.69 2.93 -3.25
C MET A 100 -22.51 2.96 -1.74
N VAL A 101 -22.82 1.84 -1.06
CA VAL A 101 -22.61 1.70 0.40
C VAL A 101 -21.12 1.83 0.74
N GLU A 102 -20.24 1.15 -0.01
CA GLU A 102 -18.80 1.27 0.15
C GLU A 102 -18.35 2.72 0.02
N TYR A 103 -18.77 3.41 -1.04
CA TYR A 103 -18.37 4.80 -1.29
C TYR A 103 -18.85 5.72 -0.18
N PHE A 104 -20.10 5.60 0.26
CA PHE A 104 -20.64 6.40 1.34
C PHE A 104 -19.80 6.26 2.62
N PHE A 105 -19.57 5.03 3.07
CA PHE A 105 -18.80 4.80 4.31
C PHE A 105 -17.33 5.18 4.16
N LYS A 106 -16.69 4.86 3.03
CA LYS A 106 -15.25 5.15 2.85
C LYS A 106 -14.97 6.63 2.60
N GLU A 107 -15.87 7.36 1.97
CA GLU A 107 -15.75 8.81 1.80
C GLU A 107 -15.92 9.52 3.15
N LEU A 108 -16.97 9.17 3.91
CA LEU A 108 -17.22 9.72 5.23
C LEU A 108 -16.07 9.46 6.23
N LEU A 109 -15.45 8.28 6.19
CA LEU A 109 -14.44 7.88 7.18
C LEU A 109 -13.00 8.17 6.75
N TYR A 110 -12.70 8.16 5.44
CA TYR A 110 -11.31 8.13 4.95
C TYR A 110 -11.02 9.08 3.77
N ASP A 111 -11.99 9.92 3.38
CA ASP A 111 -11.91 10.76 2.18
C ASP A 111 -11.62 9.94 0.91
N CYS A 112 -12.30 8.81 0.72
CA CYS A 112 -12.00 7.85 -0.34
C CYS A 112 -12.01 8.44 -1.77
N TYR A 113 -10.96 8.13 -2.55
CA TYR A 113 -10.85 8.51 -3.97
C TYR A 113 -11.58 7.55 -4.95
N ARG A 114 -12.16 6.44 -4.45
CA ARG A 114 -12.95 5.46 -5.24
C ARG A 114 -12.13 4.72 -6.32
N CYS A 115 -10.94 4.29 -5.94
CA CYS A 115 -9.96 3.72 -6.88
C CYS A 115 -10.29 2.33 -7.42
N GLY A 116 -11.12 1.57 -6.71
CA GLY A 116 -11.36 0.13 -6.93
C GLY A 116 -10.20 -0.79 -6.53
N ASP A 117 -8.95 -0.30 -6.59
CA ASP A 117 -7.75 -0.92 -6.03
C ASP A 117 -7.32 -0.16 -4.77
N CYS A 118 -7.50 -0.78 -3.59
CA CYS A 118 -7.59 -0.04 -2.32
C CYS A 118 -6.42 -0.30 -1.38
N TYR A 119 -5.49 0.66 -1.28
CA TYR A 119 -4.31 0.64 -0.40
C TYR A 119 -4.56 1.13 1.04
N LEU A 120 -5.84 1.19 1.45
CA LEU A 120 -6.23 1.82 2.70
C LEU A 120 -5.66 1.06 3.91
N SER A 121 -5.67 -0.28 3.87
CA SER A 121 -5.13 -1.14 4.92
C SER A 121 -3.59 -1.14 4.96
N ASP A 122 -2.94 -0.99 3.80
CA ASP A 122 -1.48 -0.92 3.73
C ASP A 122 -0.91 0.38 4.32
N LEU A 123 -1.68 1.46 4.26
CA LEU A 123 -1.29 2.79 4.73
C LEU A 123 -1.99 3.21 6.02
N GLU A 124 -2.30 2.23 6.87
CA GLU A 124 -2.91 2.44 8.20
C GLU A 124 -4.16 3.30 8.18
N LEU A 125 -5.08 3.02 7.26
CA LEU A 125 -6.34 3.73 7.06
C LEU A 125 -6.16 5.20 6.67
N LEU A 126 -5.12 5.50 5.90
CA LEU A 126 -4.93 6.75 5.19
C LEU A 126 -5.05 6.50 3.69
N CYS A 127 -5.94 7.22 3.00
CA CYS A 127 -6.07 7.06 1.57
C CYS A 127 -4.95 7.86 0.86
N PRO A 128 -3.99 7.21 0.16
CA PRO A 128 -2.90 7.93 -0.50
C PRO A 128 -3.40 8.76 -1.69
N GLN A 129 -4.48 8.33 -2.33
CA GLN A 129 -4.99 8.93 -3.57
C GLN A 129 -5.74 10.24 -3.32
N SER A 130 -6.33 10.41 -2.14
CA SER A 130 -7.02 11.65 -1.77
C SER A 130 -6.21 12.53 -0.82
N GLN A 131 -5.51 11.94 0.15
CA GLN A 131 -4.86 12.69 1.23
C GLN A 131 -3.42 13.09 0.90
N CYS A 132 -2.83 12.59 -0.19
CA CYS A 132 -1.54 13.04 -0.72
C CYS A 132 -1.74 13.81 -2.03
N PRO A 133 -1.22 15.04 -2.17
CA PRO A 133 -1.36 15.81 -3.41
C PRO A 133 -0.70 15.12 -4.61
N LYS A 134 0.34 14.33 -4.34
CA LYS A 134 1.09 13.57 -5.35
C LYS A 134 0.51 12.18 -5.61
N ARG A 135 -0.51 11.76 -4.85
CA ARG A 135 -1.17 10.45 -4.99
C ARG A 135 -0.21 9.25 -4.99
N LEU A 136 0.89 9.38 -4.25
CA LEU A 136 1.92 8.36 -4.19
C LEU A 136 1.49 7.22 -3.25
N ILE A 137 1.64 6.00 -3.74
CA ILE A 137 1.36 4.76 -3.00
C ILE A 137 2.61 4.35 -2.20
N ASN A 138 3.78 4.49 -2.83
CA ASN A 138 5.08 4.31 -2.21
C ASN A 138 5.73 5.67 -1.92
N GLY A 139 6.21 5.88 -0.71
CA GLY A 139 6.88 7.11 -0.30
C GLY A 139 7.82 6.87 0.88
N PRO A 140 8.30 7.94 1.52
CA PRO A 140 8.02 9.36 1.28
C PRO A 140 8.62 9.89 -0.04
N CYS A 141 8.06 10.98 -0.57
CA CYS A 141 8.49 11.57 -1.85
C CYS A 141 9.76 12.45 -1.78
N GLY A 142 10.45 12.49 -0.63
CA GLY A 142 11.60 13.38 -0.38
C GLY A 142 11.26 14.86 -0.16
N GLY A 143 10.06 15.31 -0.56
CA GLY A 143 9.64 16.71 -0.46
C GLY A 143 9.27 17.19 0.95
N SER A 144 8.91 16.30 1.87
CA SER A 144 8.42 16.71 3.19
C SER A 144 9.51 17.36 4.05
N ARG A 145 9.22 18.51 4.66
CA ARG A 145 10.12 19.24 5.57
C ARG A 145 9.47 19.41 6.94
N GLY A 146 10.19 19.10 8.03
CA GLY A 146 9.65 19.18 9.40
C GLY A 146 8.38 18.35 9.64
N GLY A 147 8.18 17.30 8.83
CA GLY A 147 6.97 16.46 8.82
C GLY A 147 5.75 17.06 8.09
N TRP A 148 5.88 18.24 7.49
CA TRP A 148 4.85 18.88 6.67
C TRP A 148 4.98 18.50 5.19
N CYS A 149 3.87 18.55 4.46
CA CYS A 149 3.87 18.41 3.01
C CYS A 149 4.50 19.64 2.36
N GLU A 150 5.29 19.47 1.28
CA GLU A 150 5.87 20.60 0.54
C GLU A 150 4.83 21.47 -0.17
N VAL A 151 3.70 20.87 -0.58
CA VAL A 151 2.64 21.58 -1.31
C VAL A 151 1.86 22.47 -0.35
N TRP A 152 1.78 22.10 0.93
CA TRP A 152 1.04 22.83 1.97
C TRP A 152 1.85 22.89 3.28
N PRO A 153 2.93 23.70 3.31
CA PRO A 153 3.79 23.83 4.49
C PRO A 153 3.01 24.40 5.68
N GLY A 154 3.16 23.81 6.88
CA GLY A 154 2.49 24.29 8.09
C GLY A 154 0.97 24.00 8.18
N GLU A 155 0.33 23.66 7.07
CA GLU A 155 -1.11 23.37 7.02
C GLU A 155 -1.41 21.87 7.02
N ARG A 156 -0.73 21.09 6.16
CA ARG A 156 -1.01 19.64 6.01
C ARG A 156 0.22 18.80 6.30
N ARG A 157 0.07 17.86 7.23
CA ARG A 157 1.13 16.88 7.58
C ARG A 157 1.30 15.88 6.43
N CYS A 158 2.54 15.48 6.19
CA CYS A 158 2.86 14.47 5.18
C CYS A 158 2.13 13.15 5.51
N LEU A 159 1.52 12.50 4.51
CA LEU A 159 0.77 11.25 4.68
C LEU A 159 1.62 10.15 5.33
N TYR A 160 2.87 9.96 4.89
CA TYR A 160 3.77 8.96 5.45
C TYR A 160 4.25 9.28 6.86
N VAL A 161 4.31 10.57 7.22
CA VAL A 161 4.59 10.97 8.61
C VAL A 161 3.40 10.62 9.50
N ARG A 162 2.16 10.85 9.02
CA ARG A 162 0.94 10.43 9.73
C ARG A 162 0.84 8.91 9.85
N GLN A 163 1.23 8.16 8.82
CA GLN A 163 1.29 6.70 8.87
C GLN A 163 2.31 6.23 9.91
N TYR A 164 3.53 6.78 9.88
CA TYR A 164 4.55 6.50 10.88
C TYR A 164 4.06 6.82 12.29
N GLU A 165 3.40 7.97 12.49
CA GLU A 165 2.81 8.34 13.79
C GLU A 165 1.72 7.36 14.26
N ARG A 166 0.97 6.72 13.34
CA ARG A 166 -0.01 5.65 13.70
C ARG A 166 0.68 4.35 14.07
N LEU A 167 1.76 4.00 13.36
CA LEU A 167 2.50 2.76 13.56
C LEU A 167 3.43 2.80 14.77
N LYS A 168 4.07 3.94 15.08
CA LYS A 168 5.09 4.03 16.14
C LYS A 168 4.55 3.68 17.53
N ASP A 169 3.25 3.88 17.74
CA ASP A 169 2.57 3.62 19.01
C ASP A 169 2.14 2.15 19.12
N ILE A 170 2.36 1.37 18.07
CA ILE A 170 2.06 -0.06 17.97
C ILE A 170 3.41 -0.76 17.75
N GLU A 171 3.72 -1.82 18.50
CA GLU A 171 4.97 -2.59 18.29
C GLU A 171 5.09 -3.19 16.87
N GLU A 172 4.01 -3.10 16.06
CA GLU A 172 3.94 -3.41 14.62
C GLU A 172 4.99 -2.68 13.76
N LEU A 173 5.51 -1.52 14.19
CA LEU A 173 6.50 -0.78 13.39
C LEU A 173 7.80 -1.59 13.15
N PHE A 174 8.14 -2.49 14.07
CA PHE A 174 9.35 -3.32 13.98
C PHE A 174 9.11 -4.67 13.31
N SER A 175 7.86 -5.14 13.26
CA SER A 175 7.50 -6.43 12.65
C SER A 175 7.13 -6.33 11.17
N ARG A 176 6.91 -5.10 10.67
CA ARG A 176 6.45 -4.89 9.30
C ARG A 176 7.62 -4.59 8.38
N ASP A 177 7.98 -5.55 7.53
CA ASP A 177 8.80 -5.26 6.36
C ASP A 177 8.04 -4.25 5.49
N VAL A 178 8.67 -3.11 5.19
CA VAL A 178 8.12 -2.09 4.30
C VAL A 178 8.23 -2.64 2.86
N ALA A 179 7.28 -3.51 2.51
CA ALA A 179 7.16 -4.04 1.17
C ALA A 179 6.80 -2.91 0.21
N ILE A 180 7.52 -2.83 -0.91
CA ILE A 180 7.15 -1.95 -2.02
C ILE A 180 5.78 -2.41 -2.51
N LEU A 181 4.80 -1.53 -2.45
CA LEU A 181 3.46 -1.81 -2.94
C LEU A 181 3.47 -1.77 -4.47
N PRO A 182 2.80 -2.71 -5.15
CA PRO A 182 2.65 -2.66 -6.59
C PRO A 182 1.91 -1.38 -7.02
N PRO A 183 2.11 -0.92 -8.26
CA PRO A 183 1.38 0.22 -8.79
C PRO A 183 -0.12 -0.09 -8.84
N ARG A 184 -0.93 0.97 -8.70
CA ARG A 184 -2.38 0.89 -8.78
C ARG A 184 -2.83 0.35 -10.14
N ASP A 185 -3.80 -0.56 -10.12
CA ASP A 185 -4.54 -0.94 -11.31
C ASP A 185 -5.60 0.13 -11.65
N TRP A 186 -5.43 0.80 -12.79
CA TRP A 186 -6.37 1.80 -13.30
C TRP A 186 -7.59 1.18 -13.98
N GLY A 187 -7.53 -0.09 -14.38
CA GLY A 187 -8.68 -0.83 -14.92
C GLY A 187 -9.80 -1.05 -13.90
N LEU A 188 -9.49 -0.87 -12.61
CA LEU A 188 -10.45 -0.94 -11.51
C LEU A 188 -11.02 0.43 -11.11
N ASP A 189 -10.65 1.53 -11.76
CA ASP A 189 -11.12 2.87 -11.39
C ASP A 189 -12.66 2.94 -11.32
N ARG A 190 -13.19 3.55 -10.25
CA ARG A 190 -14.63 3.68 -9.98
C ARG A 190 -15.40 2.36 -9.92
N THR A 191 -14.73 1.27 -9.54
CA THR A 191 -15.38 0.01 -9.16
C THR A 191 -15.34 -0.18 -7.64
N SER A 192 -16.03 -1.21 -7.14
CA SER A 192 -16.03 -1.55 -5.71
C SER A 192 -14.73 -2.25 -5.32
N SER A 193 -14.00 -1.67 -4.37
CA SER A 193 -12.79 -2.31 -3.87
C SER A 193 -13.07 -3.48 -2.93
N TRP A 194 -14.23 -3.52 -2.27
CA TRP A 194 -14.63 -4.71 -1.52
C TRP A 194 -14.82 -5.92 -2.45
N ILE A 195 -15.53 -5.74 -3.56
CA ILE A 195 -15.75 -6.82 -4.52
C ILE A 195 -14.44 -7.24 -5.18
N ASN A 196 -13.59 -6.28 -5.58
CA ASN A 196 -12.30 -6.59 -6.21
C ASN A 196 -11.34 -7.34 -5.29
N PHE A 197 -11.32 -6.99 -4.00
CA PHE A 197 -10.53 -7.67 -2.97
C PHE A 197 -10.90 -9.16 -2.89
N PHE A 198 -12.18 -9.47 -2.65
CA PHE A 198 -12.60 -10.87 -2.51
C PHE A 198 -12.60 -11.64 -3.84
N ALA A 199 -12.71 -10.94 -4.98
CA ALA A 199 -12.54 -11.53 -6.29
C ALA A 199 -11.06 -11.75 -6.69
N GLY A 200 -10.10 -11.32 -5.86
CA GLY A 200 -8.67 -11.45 -6.15
C GLY A 200 -8.22 -10.67 -7.39
N ARG A 201 -8.87 -9.54 -7.68
CA ARG A 201 -8.55 -8.67 -8.83
C ARG A 201 -7.60 -7.56 -8.46
N ASP A 202 -7.54 -7.20 -7.19
CA ASP A 202 -6.74 -6.09 -6.70
C ASP A 202 -5.28 -6.48 -6.44
N HIS A 203 -4.51 -5.51 -5.98
CA HIS A 203 -3.08 -5.67 -5.78
C HIS A 203 -2.68 -6.70 -4.71
N HIS A 204 -3.60 -7.15 -3.85
CA HIS A 204 -3.29 -8.19 -2.86
C HIS A 204 -2.99 -9.53 -3.53
N ARG A 205 -3.54 -9.79 -4.73
CA ARG A 205 -3.16 -10.97 -5.52
C ARG A 205 -1.67 -10.97 -5.89
N LEU A 206 -1.11 -9.80 -6.25
CA LEU A 206 0.28 -9.69 -6.66
C LEU A 206 1.23 -9.96 -5.49
N ARG A 207 0.89 -9.49 -4.29
CA ARG A 207 1.64 -9.79 -3.05
C ARG A 207 1.72 -11.29 -2.79
N ASN A 208 0.60 -12.00 -2.95
CA ASN A 208 0.56 -13.45 -2.72
C ASN A 208 1.40 -14.24 -3.74
N LEU A 209 1.52 -13.76 -4.98
CA LEU A 209 2.38 -14.36 -6.01
C LEU A 209 3.88 -14.10 -5.73
N ASP A 210 4.23 -12.90 -5.28
CA ASP A 210 5.60 -12.58 -4.89
C ASP A 210 6.05 -13.39 -3.67
N GLU A 211 5.16 -13.64 -2.71
CA GLU A 211 5.43 -14.51 -1.56
C GLU A 211 5.55 -15.98 -1.94
N SER A 212 4.69 -16.50 -2.83
CA SER A 212 4.80 -17.88 -3.31
C SER A 212 6.10 -18.13 -4.07
N THR A 213 6.49 -17.19 -4.93
CA THR A 213 7.75 -17.30 -5.71
C THR A 213 9.00 -17.11 -4.85
N LYS A 214 8.93 -16.38 -3.75
CA LYS A 214 10.02 -16.30 -2.75
C LYS A 214 10.15 -17.60 -1.97
N ASN A 215 9.05 -18.23 -1.56
CA ASN A 215 9.05 -19.50 -0.84
C ASN A 215 9.56 -20.67 -1.71
N GLU A 216 9.30 -20.67 -3.02
CA GLU A 216 9.87 -21.66 -3.95
C GLU A 216 11.38 -21.48 -4.22
N LYS A 217 11.94 -20.30 -3.93
CA LYS A 217 13.35 -19.97 -4.22
C LYS A 217 14.29 -20.08 -3.03
N MET A 218 13.83 -20.58 -1.88
CA MET A 218 14.68 -20.81 -0.71
C MET A 218 14.97 -22.32 -0.55
N PRO A 219 16.12 -22.82 -1.05
CA PRO A 219 16.63 -24.15 -0.71
C PRO A 219 17.14 -24.21 0.74
#